data_AF-A0A2E7SUH5-F1
#
_entry.id   AF-A0A2E7SUH5-F1
#
_cell.length_a   1.000
_cell.length_b   1.000
_cell.length_c   1.000
_cell.angle_alpha   90.00
_cell.angle_beta   90.00
_cell.angle_gamma   90.00
#
_symmetry.space_group_name_H-M   'P 1'
#
loop_
_entity.id
_entity.type
_entity.pdbx_description
1 polymer ?
#
loop_
_entity_poly.entity_id
_entity_poly.type
_entity_poly.pdbx_seq_one_letter_code
_entity_poly.pdbx_strand_id
1 'polypeptide(L)'
;MKGSGLLILAVVALIGGAVTAIYLFKANTTIETQKEEIVKHKGTIDTLTQEKNTLTQEKAKLTTDLTKANEVITVTENRLLKLKDDFDVQKSEHDAFLEKTAQELAAKDETIKALNDDLAAAKNKHRDYDTQIDDLNSQIVSKDQEIDAIQRRLEASDADREFLLKQRDKLIAEKAELEKQFQDIAVLREKVLKLQGELMASRKLEWIRRGLYGGARQKGGSKLMSMSRRKPKEETPSTADLNVEIRHDGTVKIAPNTTNTPPDGVTP
;
A
#
# COMPACT_ATOMS: atom_id res chain seq x y z
N MET A 1 87.00 -133.27 92.59
CA MET A 1 87.14 -131.84 92.23
C MET A 1 86.17 -131.50 91.09
N LYS A 2 85.12 -130.72 91.39
CA LYS A 2 84.43 -129.69 90.56
C LYS A 2 84.25 -129.81 89.01
N GLY A 3 84.29 -130.99 88.37
CA GLY A 3 84.32 -131.09 86.88
C GLY A 3 82.98 -131.23 86.14
N SER A 4 82.09 -132.17 86.53
CA SER A 4 81.01 -132.63 85.63
C SER A 4 79.77 -131.73 85.59
N GLY A 5 79.44 -131.06 86.71
CA GLY A 5 78.36 -130.07 86.75
C GLY A 5 78.67 -128.82 85.92
N LEU A 6 79.96 -128.52 85.70
CA LEU A 6 80.42 -127.36 84.93
C LEU A 6 80.30 -127.61 83.42
N LEU A 7 80.47 -128.86 82.96
CA LEU A 7 80.32 -129.26 81.56
C LEU A 7 78.84 -129.26 81.11
N ILE A 8 77.93 -129.79 81.93
CA ILE A 8 76.48 -129.78 81.60
C ILE A 8 75.95 -128.34 81.55
N LEU A 9 76.39 -127.49 82.48
CA LEU A 9 76.01 -126.08 82.51
C LEU A 9 76.59 -125.31 81.31
N ALA A 10 77.80 -125.67 80.84
CA ALA A 10 78.39 -125.11 79.62
C ALA A 10 77.65 -125.52 78.33
N VAL A 11 77.19 -126.77 78.22
CA VAL A 11 76.41 -127.23 77.05
C VAL A 11 75.01 -126.61 77.02
N VAL A 12 74.33 -126.51 78.16
CA VAL A 12 73.03 -125.82 78.27
C VAL A 12 73.18 -124.33 77.98
N ALA A 13 74.28 -123.70 78.40
CA ALA A 13 74.60 -122.31 78.07
C ALA A 13 74.88 -122.11 76.57
N LEU A 14 75.54 -123.05 75.90
CA LEU A 14 75.79 -122.99 74.45
C LEU A 14 74.51 -123.17 73.63
N ILE A 15 73.64 -124.11 74.01
CA ILE A 15 72.35 -124.34 73.32
C ILE A 15 71.40 -123.17 73.59
N GLY A 16 71.32 -122.69 74.83
CA GLY A 16 70.58 -121.48 75.18
C GLY A 16 71.09 -120.25 74.44
N GLY A 17 72.42 -120.12 74.29
CA GLY A 17 73.09 -119.09 73.50
C GLY A 17 72.76 -119.15 72.01
N ALA A 18 72.70 -120.35 71.42
CA ALA A 18 72.36 -120.52 70.01
C ALA A 18 70.88 -120.22 69.71
N VAL A 19 69.96 -120.66 70.57
CA VAL A 19 68.51 -120.38 70.43
C VAL A 19 68.23 -118.88 70.60
N THR A 20 68.87 -118.23 71.57
CA THR A 20 68.78 -116.77 71.75
C THR A 20 69.40 -116.00 70.59
N ALA A 21 70.52 -116.47 70.02
CA ALA A 21 71.13 -115.86 68.83
C ALA A 21 70.22 -115.94 67.58
N ILE A 22 69.54 -117.06 67.35
CA ILE A 22 68.59 -117.21 66.22
C ILE A 22 67.37 -116.29 66.41
N TYR A 23 66.85 -116.20 67.64
CA TYR A 23 65.74 -115.30 67.96
C TYR A 23 66.15 -113.83 67.80
N LEU A 24 67.34 -113.46 68.27
CA LEU A 24 67.93 -112.14 68.08
C LEU A 24 68.15 -111.81 66.61
N PHE A 25 68.63 -112.75 65.80
CA PHE A 25 68.81 -112.56 64.36
C PHE A 25 67.47 -112.31 63.65
N LYS A 26 66.44 -113.12 63.94
CA LYS A 26 65.09 -112.90 63.40
C LYS A 26 64.54 -111.55 63.83
N ALA A 27 64.61 -111.22 65.12
CA ALA A 27 64.19 -109.92 65.64
C ALA A 27 64.92 -108.75 64.96
N ASN A 28 66.23 -108.88 64.71
CA ASN A 28 67.02 -107.85 64.05
C ASN A 28 66.59 -107.65 62.58
N THR A 29 66.27 -108.73 61.85
CA THR A 29 65.72 -108.62 60.48
C THR A 29 64.34 -107.97 60.43
N THR A 30 63.46 -108.27 61.39
CA THR A 30 62.16 -107.59 61.50
C THR A 30 62.31 -106.12 61.89
N ILE A 31 63.28 -105.79 62.74
CA ILE A 31 63.58 -104.40 63.10
C ILE A 31 64.09 -103.60 61.89
N GLU A 32 64.95 -104.18 61.05
CA GLU A 32 65.44 -103.49 59.85
C GLU A 32 64.32 -103.27 58.81
N THR A 33 63.48 -104.27 58.55
CA THR A 33 62.32 -104.09 57.65
C THR A 33 61.32 -103.06 58.17
N GLN A 34 61.03 -103.06 59.48
CA GLN A 34 60.18 -102.04 60.10
C GLN A 34 60.80 -100.64 60.04
N LYS A 35 62.13 -100.50 60.17
CA LYS A 35 62.81 -99.22 59.99
C LYS A 35 62.65 -98.69 58.58
N GLU A 36 62.81 -99.53 57.56
CA GLU A 36 62.63 -99.14 56.16
C GLU A 36 61.19 -98.68 55.88
N GLU A 37 60.19 -99.39 56.41
CA GLU A 37 58.78 -98.98 56.32
C GLU A 37 58.51 -97.67 57.05
N ILE A 38 59.07 -97.46 58.24
CA ILE A 38 58.94 -96.20 58.99
C ILE A 38 59.53 -95.03 58.19
N VAL A 39 60.69 -95.22 57.56
CA VAL A 39 61.33 -94.19 56.71
C VAL A 39 60.43 -93.87 55.51
N LYS A 40 59.87 -94.89 54.86
CA LYS A 40 58.94 -94.71 53.74
C LYS A 40 57.66 -93.98 54.17
N HIS A 41 57.06 -94.40 55.29
CA HIS A 41 55.87 -93.77 55.85
C HIS A 41 56.12 -92.31 56.23
N LYS A 42 57.29 -92.01 56.82
CA LYS A 42 57.70 -90.63 57.12
C LYS A 42 57.76 -89.79 55.85
N GLY A 43 58.40 -90.30 54.79
CA GLY A 43 58.45 -89.63 53.48
C GLY A 43 57.05 -89.33 52.94
N THR A 44 56.12 -90.29 52.99
CA THR A 44 54.74 -90.06 52.55
C THR A 44 54.00 -89.02 53.40
N ILE A 45 54.22 -89.01 54.73
CA ILE A 45 53.62 -88.01 55.64
C ILE A 45 54.14 -86.61 55.30
N ASP A 46 55.42 -86.47 54.99
CA ASP A 46 56.02 -85.18 54.63
C ASP A 46 55.41 -84.63 53.33
N THR A 47 55.27 -85.48 52.29
CA THR A 47 54.58 -85.10 51.04
C THR A 47 53.12 -84.74 51.24
N LEU A 48 52.36 -85.55 51.98
CA LEU A 48 50.94 -85.26 52.26
C LEU A 48 50.78 -83.95 53.07
N THR A 49 51.72 -83.67 53.97
CA THR A 49 51.74 -82.42 54.73
C THR A 49 52.01 -81.23 53.81
N GLN A 50 52.93 -81.35 52.86
CA GLN A 50 53.17 -80.33 51.84
C GLN A 50 51.93 -80.09 50.97
N GLU A 51 51.31 -81.15 50.42
CA GLU A 51 50.09 -81.05 49.61
C GLU A 51 48.92 -80.44 50.39
N LYS A 52 48.76 -80.80 51.67
CA LYS A 52 47.74 -80.17 52.51
C LYS A 52 48.00 -78.67 52.70
N ASN A 53 49.27 -78.26 52.82
CA ASN A 53 49.64 -76.86 52.94
C ASN A 53 49.40 -76.10 51.62
N THR A 54 49.68 -76.70 50.46
CA THR A 54 49.37 -76.06 49.16
C THR A 54 47.87 -75.94 48.94
N LEU A 55 47.09 -77.00 49.21
CA LEU A 55 45.63 -76.98 49.11
C LEU A 55 44.99 -75.95 50.03
N THR A 56 45.50 -75.78 51.26
CA THR A 56 44.98 -74.75 52.19
C THR A 56 45.29 -73.34 51.68
N GLN A 57 46.48 -73.11 51.12
CA GLN A 57 46.82 -71.83 50.48
C GLN A 57 45.97 -71.54 49.24
N GLU A 58 45.78 -72.52 48.36
CA GLU A 58 44.94 -72.37 47.17
C GLU A 58 43.49 -72.09 47.54
N LYS A 59 42.93 -72.81 48.52
CA LYS A 59 41.59 -72.56 49.03
C LYS A 59 41.45 -71.12 49.56
N ALA A 60 42.44 -70.62 50.29
CA ALA A 60 42.45 -69.25 50.81
C ALA A 60 42.50 -68.20 49.69
N LYS A 61 43.31 -68.44 48.64
CA LYS A 61 43.35 -67.58 47.44
C LYS A 61 42.00 -67.58 46.73
N LEU A 62 41.43 -68.76 46.48
CA LEU A 62 40.16 -68.92 45.79
C LEU A 62 39.01 -68.21 46.54
N THR A 63 38.98 -68.31 47.86
CA THR A 63 38.00 -67.57 48.67
C THR A 63 38.18 -66.06 48.55
N THR A 64 39.42 -65.57 48.50
CA THR A 64 39.71 -64.13 48.35
C THR A 64 39.33 -63.62 46.95
N ASP A 65 39.58 -64.40 45.91
CA ASP A 65 39.23 -64.03 44.55
C ASP A 65 37.71 -64.06 44.33
N LEU A 66 37.01 -65.00 44.96
CA LEU A 66 35.55 -65.07 44.94
C LEU A 66 34.93 -63.86 45.65
N THR A 67 35.44 -63.46 46.82
CA THR A 67 34.93 -62.25 47.49
C THR A 67 35.16 -60.99 46.65
N LYS A 68 36.34 -60.84 46.03
CA LYS A 68 36.63 -59.72 45.12
C LYS A 68 35.71 -59.73 43.89
N ALA A 69 35.48 -60.89 43.29
CA ALA A 69 34.59 -61.02 42.13
C ALA A 69 33.16 -60.59 42.50
N ASN A 70 32.65 -61.01 43.66
CA ASN A 70 31.33 -60.60 44.14
C ASN A 70 31.23 -59.10 44.41
N GLU A 71 32.26 -58.50 45.01
CA GLU A 71 32.33 -57.05 45.21
C GLU A 71 32.30 -56.29 43.88
N VAL A 72 33.11 -56.73 42.90
CA VAL A 72 33.14 -56.14 41.55
C VAL A 72 31.77 -56.23 40.90
N ILE A 73 31.13 -57.41 40.92
CA ILE A 73 29.78 -57.62 40.36
C ILE A 73 28.79 -56.63 40.97
N THR A 74 28.76 -56.54 42.31
CA THR A 74 27.86 -55.64 43.04
C THR A 74 28.09 -54.18 42.66
N VAL A 75 29.36 -53.76 42.52
CA VAL A 75 29.70 -52.39 42.11
C VAL A 75 29.27 -52.14 40.66
N THR A 76 29.48 -53.07 39.74
CA THR A 76 29.05 -52.93 38.34
C THR A 76 27.54 -52.89 38.19
N GLU A 77 26.79 -53.72 38.93
CA GLU A 77 25.32 -53.68 38.92
C GLU A 77 24.80 -52.32 39.37
N ASN A 78 25.34 -51.78 40.47
CA ASN A 78 24.98 -50.45 40.95
C ASN A 78 25.32 -49.34 39.95
N ARG A 79 26.45 -49.45 39.24
CA ARG A 79 26.82 -48.50 38.17
C ARG A 79 25.88 -48.59 36.98
N LEU A 80 25.46 -49.80 36.58
CA LEU A 80 24.51 -50.00 35.49
C LEU A 80 23.12 -49.47 35.83
N LEU A 81 22.66 -49.68 37.07
CA LEU A 81 21.38 -49.12 37.54
C LEU A 81 21.41 -47.59 37.50
N LYS A 82 22.46 -46.96 38.04
CA LYS A 82 22.61 -45.49 37.97
C LYS A 82 22.66 -44.98 36.54
N LEU A 83 23.43 -45.63 35.67
CA LEU A 83 23.54 -45.22 34.27
C LEU A 83 22.20 -45.32 33.54
N LYS A 84 21.39 -46.34 33.88
CA LYS A 84 20.03 -46.47 33.35
C LYS A 84 19.13 -45.33 33.82
N ASP A 85 19.15 -45.04 35.12
CA ASP A 85 18.35 -43.95 35.69
C ASP A 85 18.74 -42.60 35.07
N ASP A 86 20.05 -42.33 34.95
CA ASP A 86 20.57 -41.10 34.33
C ASP A 86 20.15 -41.00 32.84
N PHE A 87 20.17 -42.12 32.12
CA PHE A 87 19.74 -42.18 30.72
C PHE A 87 18.23 -41.92 30.58
N ASP A 88 17.41 -42.52 31.44
CA ASP A 88 15.95 -42.32 31.42
C ASP A 88 15.59 -40.85 31.75
N VAL A 89 16.31 -40.22 32.69
CA VAL A 89 16.18 -38.79 33.00
C VAL A 89 16.59 -37.94 31.80
N GLN A 90 17.78 -38.15 31.22
CA GLN A 90 18.25 -37.37 30.07
C GLN A 90 17.32 -37.49 28.86
N LYS A 91 16.78 -38.69 28.62
CA LYS A 91 15.81 -38.91 27.54
C LYS A 91 14.53 -38.11 27.77
N SER A 92 13.99 -38.14 28.99
CA SER A 92 12.80 -37.35 29.35
C SER A 92 13.03 -35.84 29.19
N GLU A 93 14.18 -35.33 29.64
CA GLU A 93 14.54 -33.92 29.48
C GLU A 93 14.68 -33.52 28.01
N HIS A 94 15.29 -34.37 27.19
CA HIS A 94 15.44 -34.13 25.77
C HIS A 94 14.08 -34.14 25.04
N ASP A 95 13.19 -35.09 25.36
CA ASP A 95 11.85 -35.15 24.78
C ASP A 95 11.03 -33.90 25.15
N ALA A 96 11.10 -33.46 26.42
CA ALA A 96 10.46 -32.23 26.87
C ALA A 96 11.05 -30.97 26.20
N PHE A 97 12.37 -30.93 26.00
CA PHE A 97 13.03 -29.86 25.26
C PHE A 97 12.55 -29.80 23.81
N LEU A 98 12.51 -30.94 23.12
CA LEU A 98 12.02 -31.01 21.74
C LEU A 98 10.57 -30.53 21.64
N GLU A 99 9.69 -30.97 22.53
CA GLU A 99 8.30 -30.52 22.56
C GLU A 99 8.19 -29.00 22.74
N LYS A 100 8.94 -28.45 23.71
CA LYS A 100 8.97 -27.00 23.95
C LYS A 100 9.48 -26.23 22.74
N THR A 101 10.57 -26.69 22.12
CA THR A 101 11.10 -26.02 20.91
C THR A 101 10.13 -26.09 19.73
N ALA A 102 9.42 -27.20 19.56
CA ALA A 102 8.39 -27.33 18.53
C ALA A 102 7.22 -26.37 18.76
N GLN A 103 6.75 -26.22 20.00
CA GLN A 103 5.71 -25.25 20.37
C GLN A 103 6.17 -23.80 20.15
N GLU A 104 7.38 -23.45 20.57
CA GLU A 104 7.95 -22.12 20.35
C GLU A 104 8.12 -21.79 18.86
N LEU A 105 8.51 -22.77 18.05
CA LEU A 105 8.68 -22.60 16.60
C LEU A 105 7.32 -22.41 15.91
N ALA A 106 6.31 -23.18 16.29
CA ALA A 106 4.94 -23.00 15.79
C ALA A 106 4.37 -21.62 16.14
N ALA A 107 4.56 -21.16 17.39
CA ALA A 107 4.14 -19.83 17.81
C ALA A 107 4.87 -18.72 17.02
N LYS A 108 6.17 -18.88 16.78
CA LYS A 108 6.94 -17.95 15.94
C LYS A 108 6.42 -17.93 14.51
N ASP A 109 6.10 -19.07 13.91
CA ASP A 109 5.54 -19.13 12.56
C ASP A 109 4.17 -18.44 12.46
N GLU A 110 3.31 -18.58 13.47
CA GLU A 110 2.05 -17.85 13.54
C GLU A 110 2.28 -16.33 13.62
N THR A 111 3.18 -15.87 14.48
CA THR A 111 3.51 -14.44 14.56
C THR A 111 4.11 -13.89 13.26
N ILE A 112 4.96 -14.65 12.57
CA ILE A 112 5.51 -14.27 11.26
C ILE A 112 4.40 -14.14 10.22
N LYS A 113 3.44 -15.06 10.20
CA LYS A 113 2.27 -14.96 9.30
C LYS A 113 1.45 -13.71 9.56
N ALA A 114 1.11 -13.44 10.83
CA ALA A 114 0.35 -12.25 11.21
C ALA A 114 1.08 -10.96 10.81
N LEU A 115 2.39 -10.87 11.07
CA LEU A 115 3.20 -9.71 10.68
C LEU A 115 3.27 -9.52 9.16
N ASN A 116 3.33 -10.61 8.38
CA ASN A 116 3.31 -10.53 6.93
C ASN A 116 1.96 -10.04 6.39
N ASP A 117 0.86 -10.48 6.98
CA ASP A 117 -0.49 -10.03 6.63
C ASP A 117 -0.67 -8.53 6.94
N ASP A 118 -0.21 -8.09 8.13
CA ASP A 118 -0.21 -6.68 8.52
C ASP A 118 0.66 -5.82 7.59
N LEU A 119 1.85 -6.31 7.20
CA LEU A 119 2.73 -5.63 6.26
C LEU A 119 2.07 -5.50 4.89
N ALA A 120 1.42 -6.55 4.39
CA ALA A 120 0.68 -6.52 3.14
C ALA A 120 -0.48 -5.51 3.20
N ALA A 121 -1.24 -5.50 4.29
CA ALA A 121 -2.32 -4.54 4.51
C ALA A 121 -1.80 -3.09 4.58
N ALA A 122 -0.70 -2.84 5.30
CA ALA A 122 -0.06 -1.53 5.39
C ALA A 122 0.44 -1.05 4.03
N LYS A 123 1.06 -1.94 3.24
CA LYS A 123 1.54 -1.63 1.88
C LYS A 123 0.39 -1.27 0.94
N ASN A 124 -0.73 -1.98 1.02
CA ASN A 124 -1.92 -1.66 0.23
C ASN A 124 -2.49 -0.29 0.60
N LYS A 125 -2.62 0.01 1.90
CA LYS A 125 -3.05 1.34 2.37
C LYS A 125 -2.13 2.45 1.89
N HIS A 126 -0.80 2.24 1.91
CA HIS A 126 0.15 3.22 1.41
C HIS A 126 -0.06 3.50 -0.08
N ARG A 127 -0.24 2.44 -0.89
CA ARG A 127 -0.52 2.58 -2.32
C ARG A 127 -1.83 3.32 -2.59
N ASP A 128 -2.85 3.05 -1.77
CA ASP A 128 -4.14 3.75 -1.87
C ASP A 128 -4.00 5.24 -1.51
N TYR A 129 -3.19 5.58 -0.50
CA TYR A 129 -2.87 6.97 -0.18
C TYR A 129 -2.06 7.65 -1.27
N ASP A 130 -1.05 7.00 -1.85
CA ASP A 130 -0.29 7.55 -2.97
C ASP A 130 -1.21 7.88 -4.15
N THR A 131 -2.14 6.96 -4.47
CA THR A 131 -3.13 7.17 -5.54
C THR A 131 -4.06 8.35 -5.23
N GLN A 132 -4.52 8.49 -3.97
CA GLN A 132 -5.34 9.63 -3.56
C GLN A 132 -4.56 10.95 -3.62
N ILE A 133 -3.28 10.95 -3.26
CA ILE A 133 -2.42 12.12 -3.35
C ILE A 133 -2.23 12.54 -4.82
N ASP A 134 -1.98 11.59 -5.72
CA ASP A 134 -1.84 11.87 -7.15
C ASP A 134 -3.13 12.44 -7.76
N ASP A 135 -4.29 11.89 -7.38
CA ASP A 135 -5.60 12.42 -7.81
C ASP A 135 -5.85 13.83 -7.27
N LEU A 136 -5.62 14.06 -5.98
CA LEU A 136 -5.75 15.39 -5.36
C LEU A 136 -4.81 16.42 -5.98
N ASN A 137 -3.55 16.05 -6.25
CA ASN A 137 -2.61 16.93 -6.94
C ASN A 137 -3.09 17.29 -8.35
N SER A 138 -3.64 16.32 -9.07
CA SER A 138 -4.22 16.54 -10.40
C SER A 138 -5.42 17.50 -10.34
N GLN A 139 -6.29 17.32 -9.34
CA GLN A 139 -7.42 18.23 -9.10
C GLN A 139 -6.96 19.64 -8.72
N ILE A 140 -5.92 19.78 -7.91
CA ILE A 140 -5.34 21.09 -7.55
C ILE A 140 -4.85 21.80 -8.80
N VAL A 141 -4.04 21.14 -9.63
CA VAL A 141 -3.53 21.72 -10.89
C VAL A 141 -4.68 22.15 -11.82
N SER A 142 -5.73 21.33 -11.95
CA SER A 142 -6.91 21.69 -12.75
C SER A 142 -7.63 22.90 -12.18
N LYS A 143 -7.79 22.99 -10.86
CA LYS A 143 -8.46 24.13 -10.22
C LYS A 143 -7.64 25.41 -10.30
N ASP A 144 -6.32 25.33 -10.18
CA ASP A 144 -5.44 26.48 -10.36
C ASP A 144 -5.57 27.05 -11.79
N GLN A 145 -5.63 26.18 -12.80
CA GLN A 145 -5.89 26.60 -14.18
C GLN A 145 -7.27 27.25 -14.37
N GLU A 146 -8.31 26.72 -13.71
CA GLU A 146 -9.65 27.33 -13.72
C GLU A 146 -9.64 28.71 -13.05
N ILE A 147 -8.94 28.86 -11.93
CA ILE A 147 -8.78 30.13 -11.22
C ILE A 147 -8.08 31.15 -12.12
N ASP A 148 -6.96 30.80 -12.75
CA ASP A 148 -6.24 31.66 -13.68
C ASP A 148 -7.13 32.10 -14.85
N ALA A 149 -7.93 31.19 -15.40
CA ALA A 149 -8.86 31.49 -16.48
C ALA A 149 -9.96 32.47 -16.04
N ILE A 150 -10.50 32.29 -14.83
CA ILE A 150 -11.51 33.20 -14.24
C ILE A 150 -10.89 34.58 -13.98
N GLN A 151 -9.68 34.64 -13.42
CA GLN A 151 -8.97 35.89 -13.17
C GLN A 151 -8.80 36.70 -14.46
N ARG A 152 -8.34 36.07 -15.54
CA ARG A 152 -8.21 36.73 -16.85
C ARG A 152 -9.55 37.23 -17.40
N ARG A 153 -10.64 36.45 -17.24
CA ARG A 153 -11.98 36.87 -17.66
C ARG A 153 -12.50 38.05 -16.83
N LEU A 154 -12.20 38.06 -15.54
CA LEU A 154 -12.56 39.16 -14.65
C LEU A 154 -11.83 40.44 -15.05
N GLU A 155 -10.52 40.36 -15.28
CA GLU A 155 -9.72 41.49 -15.77
C GLU A 155 -10.25 42.05 -17.09
N ALA A 156 -10.60 41.18 -18.05
CA ALA A 156 -11.20 41.60 -19.31
C ALA A 156 -12.57 42.29 -19.11
N SER A 157 -13.43 41.72 -18.25
CA SER A 157 -14.73 42.30 -17.93
C SER A 157 -14.62 43.66 -17.23
N ASP A 158 -13.64 43.83 -16.36
CA ASP A 158 -13.39 45.11 -15.68
C ASP A 158 -12.87 46.17 -16.66
N ALA A 159 -11.99 45.80 -17.60
CA ALA A 159 -11.53 46.68 -18.67
C ALA A 159 -12.67 47.12 -19.61
N ASP A 160 -13.52 46.18 -20.02
CA ASP A 160 -14.72 46.47 -20.84
C ASP A 160 -15.69 47.40 -20.11
N ARG A 161 -15.90 47.16 -18.80
CA ARG A 161 -16.72 48.04 -17.97
C ARG A 161 -16.15 49.45 -17.89
N GLU A 162 -14.83 49.59 -17.68
CA GLU A 162 -14.17 50.90 -17.65
C GLU A 162 -14.33 51.63 -19.00
N PHE A 163 -14.19 50.91 -20.11
CA PHE A 163 -14.39 51.44 -21.46
C PHE A 163 -15.82 51.91 -21.69
N LEU A 164 -16.82 51.11 -21.30
CA LEU A 164 -18.24 51.47 -21.42
C LEU A 164 -18.59 52.70 -20.57
N LEU A 165 -18.02 52.83 -19.36
CA LEU A 165 -18.20 54.01 -18.53
C LEU A 165 -17.64 55.28 -19.20
N LYS A 166 -16.44 55.21 -19.77
CA LYS A 166 -15.85 56.33 -20.54
C LYS A 166 -16.69 56.71 -21.75
N GLN A 167 -17.21 55.73 -22.49
CA GLN A 167 -18.11 56.00 -23.62
C GLN A 167 -19.42 56.65 -23.18
N ARG A 168 -20.02 56.15 -22.09
CA ARG A 168 -21.23 56.72 -21.50
C ARG A 168 -21.00 58.19 -21.14
N ASP A 169 -19.92 58.51 -20.45
CA ASP A 169 -19.62 59.88 -20.04
C ASP A 169 -19.39 60.80 -21.25
N LYS A 170 -18.72 60.30 -22.29
CA LYS A 170 -18.58 61.01 -23.58
C LYS A 170 -19.93 61.28 -24.25
N LEU A 171 -20.81 60.29 -24.33
CA LEU A 171 -22.16 60.45 -24.90
C LEU A 171 -23.03 61.44 -24.09
N ILE A 172 -22.89 61.45 -22.77
CA ILE A 172 -23.55 62.44 -21.91
C ILE A 172 -23.05 63.85 -22.23
N ALA A 173 -21.74 64.03 -22.41
CA ALA A 173 -21.15 65.31 -22.79
C ALA A 173 -21.61 65.77 -24.19
N GLU A 174 -21.54 64.90 -25.19
CA GLU A 174 -22.01 65.18 -26.56
C GLU A 174 -23.50 65.52 -26.58
N LYS A 175 -24.32 64.78 -25.81
CA LYS A 175 -25.73 65.08 -25.66
C LYS A 175 -25.95 66.48 -25.06
N ALA A 176 -25.22 66.84 -24.01
CA ALA A 176 -25.32 68.16 -23.39
C ALA A 176 -24.90 69.29 -24.35
N GLU A 177 -23.91 69.05 -25.21
CA GLU A 177 -23.53 69.99 -26.28
C GLU A 177 -24.61 70.14 -27.34
N LEU A 178 -25.19 69.02 -27.81
CA LEU A 178 -26.31 69.04 -28.75
C LEU A 178 -27.52 69.77 -28.16
N GLU A 179 -27.86 69.55 -26.89
CA GLU A 179 -28.92 70.28 -26.20
C GLU A 179 -28.68 71.79 -26.17
N LYS A 180 -27.43 72.23 -25.93
CA LYS A 180 -27.05 73.65 -26.04
C LYS A 180 -27.21 74.18 -27.47
N GLN A 181 -26.78 73.43 -28.47
CA GLN A 181 -26.94 73.81 -29.87
C GLN A 181 -28.42 73.92 -30.27
N PHE A 182 -29.27 72.99 -29.81
CA PHE A 182 -30.71 73.05 -30.03
C PHE A 182 -31.35 74.28 -29.37
N GLN A 183 -30.93 74.63 -28.15
CA GLN A 183 -31.38 75.86 -27.48
C GLN A 183 -30.97 77.12 -28.27
N ASP A 184 -29.72 77.19 -28.74
CA ASP A 184 -29.25 78.33 -29.53
C ASP A 184 -30.00 78.45 -30.88
N ILE A 185 -30.24 77.34 -31.57
CA ILE A 185 -31.07 77.32 -32.79
C ILE A 185 -32.49 77.80 -32.49
N ALA A 186 -33.09 77.40 -31.37
CA ALA A 186 -34.40 77.89 -30.96
C ALA A 186 -34.39 79.42 -30.77
N VAL A 187 -33.38 79.97 -30.10
CA VAL A 187 -33.18 81.41 -29.93
C VAL A 187 -32.95 82.11 -31.28
N LEU A 188 -32.17 81.53 -32.19
CA LEU A 188 -31.94 82.07 -33.53
C LEU A 188 -33.24 82.11 -34.34
N ARG A 189 -34.07 81.06 -34.28
CA ARG A 189 -35.40 81.05 -34.92
C ARG A 189 -36.28 82.16 -34.37
N GLU A 190 -36.29 82.40 -33.06
CA GLU A 190 -37.01 83.53 -32.47
C GLU A 190 -36.48 84.88 -32.96
N LYS A 191 -35.15 85.06 -33.04
CA LYS A 191 -34.54 86.29 -33.58
C LYS A 191 -34.92 86.51 -35.05
N VAL A 192 -34.92 85.47 -35.87
CA VAL A 192 -35.35 85.55 -37.28
C VAL A 192 -36.83 85.93 -37.38
N LEU A 193 -37.70 85.35 -36.55
CA LEU A 193 -39.12 85.72 -36.52
C LEU A 193 -39.32 87.19 -36.09
N LYS A 194 -38.57 87.67 -35.09
CA LYS A 194 -38.57 89.08 -34.68
C LYS A 194 -38.11 89.99 -35.82
N LEU A 195 -36.99 89.68 -36.46
CA LEU A 195 -36.48 90.43 -37.61
C LEU A 195 -37.45 90.42 -38.79
N GLN A 196 -38.09 89.29 -39.09
CA GLN A 196 -39.15 89.24 -40.10
C GLN A 196 -40.33 90.13 -39.72
N GLY A 197 -40.75 90.13 -38.45
CA GLY A 197 -41.77 91.06 -37.94
C GLY A 197 -41.38 92.53 -38.08
N GLU A 198 -40.13 92.87 -37.75
CA GLU A 198 -39.58 94.22 -37.91
C GLU A 198 -39.41 94.62 -39.38
N LEU A 199 -39.06 93.69 -40.27
CA LEU A 199 -38.97 93.93 -41.70
C LEU A 199 -40.36 94.17 -42.31
N MET A 200 -41.37 93.41 -41.86
CA MET A 200 -42.76 93.67 -42.23
C MET A 200 -43.26 95.02 -41.67
N ALA A 201 -42.88 95.37 -40.43
CA ALA A 201 -43.23 96.65 -39.82
C ALA A 201 -42.53 97.83 -40.52
N SER A 202 -41.26 97.70 -40.87
CA SER A 202 -40.49 98.72 -41.61
C SER A 202 -40.96 98.85 -43.05
N ARG A 203 -41.24 97.74 -43.76
CA ARG A 203 -41.94 97.78 -45.07
C ARG A 203 -43.30 98.47 -44.96
N LYS A 204 -44.07 98.21 -43.90
CA LYS A 204 -45.33 98.90 -43.64
C LYS A 204 -45.13 100.40 -43.40
N LEU A 205 -44.12 100.79 -42.61
CA LEU A 205 -43.77 102.21 -42.39
C LEU A 205 -43.25 102.89 -43.66
N GLU A 206 -42.47 102.21 -44.49
CA GLU A 206 -42.05 102.72 -45.80
C GLU A 206 -43.24 102.85 -46.75
N TRP A 207 -44.19 101.91 -46.76
CA TRP A 207 -45.43 102.04 -47.52
C TRP A 207 -46.30 103.20 -47.01
N ILE A 208 -46.27 103.50 -45.71
CA ILE A 208 -46.88 104.71 -45.14
C ILE A 208 -46.11 105.96 -45.60
N ARG A 209 -44.77 105.98 -45.55
CA ARG A 209 -43.92 107.13 -45.92
C ARG A 209 -43.90 107.42 -47.42
N ARG A 210 -44.03 106.40 -48.27
CA ARG A 210 -44.23 106.53 -49.74
C ARG A 210 -45.68 106.84 -50.13
N GLY A 211 -46.60 106.99 -49.16
CA GLY A 211 -48.01 107.32 -49.42
C GLY A 211 -48.82 106.18 -50.05
N LEU A 212 -48.27 104.96 -50.14
CA LEU A 212 -48.93 103.80 -50.76
C LEU A 212 -50.05 103.22 -49.88
N TYR A 213 -50.02 103.48 -48.57
CA TYR A 213 -51.12 103.17 -47.64
C TYR A 213 -52.27 104.20 -47.61
N GLY A 214 -52.29 105.15 -48.56
CA GLY A 214 -53.40 106.10 -48.76
C GLY A 214 -54.42 105.69 -49.84
N GLY A 215 -54.22 104.57 -50.55
CA GLY A 215 -55.07 104.16 -51.68
C GLY A 215 -56.29 103.29 -51.35
N ALA A 216 -56.47 102.85 -50.10
CA ALA A 216 -57.53 101.92 -49.70
C ALA A 216 -58.79 102.61 -49.14
N ARG A 217 -59.06 103.86 -49.55
CA ARG A 217 -60.30 104.58 -49.22
C ARG A 217 -61.25 104.75 -50.41
N GLN A 218 -61.16 103.84 -51.40
CA GLN A 218 -62.17 103.71 -52.45
C GLN A 218 -62.98 102.41 -52.25
N LYS A 219 -64.26 102.61 -51.94
CA LYS A 219 -65.27 101.57 -51.69
C LYS A 219 -65.52 100.77 -52.98
N GLY A 220 -65.36 99.44 -52.92
CA GLY A 220 -65.39 98.51 -54.06
C GLY A 220 -66.74 98.28 -54.75
N GLY A 221 -67.82 99.00 -54.39
CA GLY A 221 -69.08 98.96 -55.14
C GLY A 221 -68.94 99.34 -56.61
N SER A 222 -67.89 100.08 -56.97
CA SER A 222 -67.55 100.45 -58.34
C SER A 222 -66.65 99.44 -59.09
N LYS A 223 -66.03 98.47 -58.39
CA LYS A 223 -65.18 97.43 -59.02
C LYS A 223 -65.96 96.17 -59.39
N LEU A 224 -67.24 96.09 -58.98
CA LEU A 224 -68.13 94.96 -59.27
C LEU A 224 -68.80 95.05 -60.66
N MET A 225 -68.79 96.23 -61.31
CA MET A 225 -69.52 96.46 -62.56
C MET A 225 -68.68 96.30 -63.84
N SER A 226 -67.36 96.19 -63.74
CA SER A 226 -66.47 96.34 -64.91
C SER A 226 -65.72 95.10 -65.37
N MET A 227 -66.01 93.89 -64.90
CA MET A 227 -65.41 92.66 -65.49
C MET A 227 -66.37 91.48 -65.47
N SER A 228 -67.49 91.64 -66.18
CA SER A 228 -68.32 90.55 -66.70
C SER A 228 -67.79 90.15 -68.09
N ARG A 229 -67.69 88.84 -68.35
CA ARG A 229 -67.34 88.13 -69.61
C ARG A 229 -65.85 87.83 -69.90
N ARG A 230 -65.41 86.60 -69.58
CA ARG A 230 -64.82 85.64 -70.54
C ARG A 230 -64.73 84.23 -69.94
N LYS A 231 -64.80 83.24 -70.84
CA LYS A 231 -65.10 81.81 -70.70
C LYS A 231 -63.81 80.93 -70.67
N PRO A 232 -63.89 79.59 -70.55
CA PRO A 232 -63.00 78.71 -69.78
C PRO A 232 -61.79 78.16 -70.55
N LYS A 233 -60.89 77.44 -69.85
CA LYS A 233 -59.91 76.54 -70.46
C LYS A 233 -59.98 75.14 -69.81
N GLU A 234 -60.24 74.15 -70.66
CA GLU A 234 -60.25 72.70 -70.42
C GLU A 234 -58.83 72.08 -70.39
N GLU A 235 -58.75 70.83 -69.88
CA GLU A 235 -57.92 69.67 -70.30
C GLU A 235 -57.63 68.80 -69.06
N THR A 236 -58.44 67.77 -68.75
CA THR A 236 -58.46 66.35 -69.19
C THR A 236 -57.54 65.39 -68.41
N PRO A 237 -57.96 64.11 -68.24
CA PRO A 237 -57.63 63.26 -67.09
C PRO A 237 -56.57 62.19 -67.40
N SER A 238 -55.96 61.63 -66.37
CA SER A 238 -55.08 60.44 -66.47
C SER A 238 -55.35 59.51 -65.28
N THR A 239 -56.39 58.70 -65.37
CA THR A 239 -56.51 57.45 -64.60
C THR A 239 -55.60 56.41 -65.25
N ALA A 240 -54.40 56.24 -64.69
CA ALA A 240 -53.53 55.12 -65.01
C ALA A 240 -53.83 53.99 -64.01
N ASP A 241 -54.51 52.95 -64.47
CA ASP A 241 -54.68 51.71 -63.71
C ASP A 241 -53.32 51.01 -63.60
N LEU A 242 -52.66 51.16 -62.45
CA LEU A 242 -51.45 50.42 -62.10
C LEU A 242 -51.85 49.13 -61.39
N ASN A 243 -51.45 47.98 -61.94
CA ASN A 243 -51.62 46.70 -61.27
C ASN A 243 -50.52 46.55 -60.21
N VAL A 244 -50.90 46.54 -58.93
CA VAL A 244 -49.97 46.49 -57.80
C VAL A 244 -50.21 45.22 -56.99
N GLU A 245 -49.21 44.35 -56.92
CA GLU A 245 -49.24 43.18 -56.03
C GLU A 245 -48.49 43.51 -54.74
N ILE A 246 -49.19 43.35 -53.60
CA ILE A 246 -48.62 43.52 -52.26
C ILE A 246 -48.26 42.14 -51.74
N ARG A 247 -46.99 41.90 -51.43
CA ARG A 247 -46.54 40.68 -50.76
C ARG A 247 -46.80 40.78 -49.25
N HIS A 248 -47.01 39.64 -48.60
CA HIS A 248 -47.26 39.53 -47.14
C HIS A 248 -46.15 40.18 -46.27
N ASP A 249 -44.95 40.40 -46.81
CA ASP A 249 -43.81 41.05 -46.15
C ASP A 249 -43.78 42.59 -46.32
N GLY A 250 -44.79 43.19 -46.94
CA GLY A 250 -44.97 44.65 -47.02
C GLY A 250 -44.17 45.36 -48.10
N THR A 251 -43.51 44.64 -49.01
CA THR A 251 -42.75 45.23 -50.13
C THR A 251 -43.59 45.34 -51.41
N VAL A 252 -43.45 46.46 -52.15
CA VAL A 252 -44.25 46.79 -53.35
C VAL A 252 -43.37 46.74 -54.61
N LYS A 253 -43.79 45.99 -55.63
CA LYS A 253 -43.15 45.96 -56.96
C LYS A 253 -44.19 46.17 -58.07
N ILE A 254 -43.84 46.98 -59.08
CA ILE A 254 -44.66 47.27 -60.27
C ILE A 254 -44.15 46.38 -61.41
N ALA A 255 -44.99 45.47 -61.93
CA ALA A 255 -44.62 44.56 -63.02
C ALA A 255 -45.07 45.12 -64.39
N PRO A 256 -44.24 45.04 -65.45
CA PRO A 256 -44.65 45.41 -66.80
C PRO A 256 -45.57 44.34 -67.42
N ASN A 257 -46.60 44.81 -68.11
CA ASN A 257 -47.63 44.03 -68.79
C ASN A 257 -47.10 43.43 -70.11
N THR A 258 -46.76 42.14 -70.12
CA THR A 258 -46.35 41.43 -71.34
C THR A 258 -47.47 40.54 -71.87
N THR A 259 -47.97 40.89 -73.06
CA THR A 259 -48.87 40.09 -73.89
C THR A 259 -48.06 39.41 -75.00
N ASN A 260 -48.35 38.11 -75.20
CA ASN A 260 -48.05 37.20 -76.32
C ASN A 260 -46.99 36.09 -76.15
N THR A 261 -47.43 34.92 -76.63
CA THR A 261 -47.07 33.51 -76.37
C THR A 261 -46.27 32.91 -77.58
N PRO A 262 -45.91 31.59 -77.64
CA PRO A 262 -44.56 31.07 -77.97
C PRO A 262 -44.61 30.15 -79.24
N PRO A 263 -43.83 29.04 -79.48
CA PRO A 263 -42.55 28.50 -78.96
C PRO A 263 -41.59 27.96 -80.08
N ASP A 264 -40.61 27.13 -79.67
CA ASP A 264 -39.76 26.16 -80.42
C ASP A 264 -38.44 26.69 -81.00
N GLY A 265 -37.28 26.07 -80.80
CA GLY A 265 -36.92 24.83 -80.13
C GLY A 265 -35.45 24.49 -80.44
N VAL A 266 -34.95 23.48 -79.72
CA VAL A 266 -33.71 22.68 -79.95
C VAL A 266 -32.36 23.29 -79.51
N THR A 267 -31.83 22.66 -78.46
CA THR A 267 -30.41 22.53 -78.03
C THR A 267 -29.49 22.04 -79.17
N PRO A 268 -28.14 22.09 -79.08
CA PRO A 268 -27.29 21.90 -77.90
C PRO A 268 -26.53 23.14 -77.41
#